data_AF-A0A2N6N6W3-F1
#
_entry.id   AF-A0A2N6N6W3-F1
#
_cell.length_a   1.000
_cell.length_b   1.000
_cell.length_c   1.000
_cell.angle_alpha   90.00
_cell.angle_beta   90.00
_cell.angle_gamma   90.00
#
_symmetry.space_group_name_H-M   'P 1'
#
loop_
_entity.id
_entity.type
_entity.pdbx_description
1 polymer ?
#
loop_
_entity_poly.entity_id
_entity_poly.type
_entity_poly.pdbx_seq_one_letter_code
_entity_poly.pdbx_strand_id
1 'polypeptide(L)' 'MDERSRNILYKRWLNETKLTLNELAEQYAVSAERIRQLEKNAMQKIREAMSTFSIS' A
#
# COMPACT_ATOMS: atom_id res chain seq x y z
N MET A 1 -4.75 1.21 10.00
CA MET A 1 -3.82 0.97 8.87
C MET A 1 -2.51 1.64 9.21
N ASP A 2 -1.39 0.94 9.06
CA ASP A 2 -0.08 1.46 9.50
C ASP A 2 0.49 2.48 8.52
N GLU A 3 1.28 3.41 9.02
CA GLU A 3 1.85 4.53 8.26
C GLU A 3 2.68 4.06 7.05
N ARG A 4 3.43 2.98 7.23
CA ARG A 4 4.24 2.36 6.17
C ARG A 4 3.40 1.90 4.98
N SER A 5 2.26 1.25 5.24
CA SER A 5 1.33 0.79 4.21
C SER A 5 0.69 1.95 3.45
N ARG A 6 0.38 3.06 4.15
CA ARG A 6 -0.13 4.29 3.53
C ARG A 6 0.90 4.92 2.61
N ASN A 7 2.16 4.97 3.05
CA ASN A 7 3.25 5.54 2.26
C ASN A 7 3.53 4.72 0.98
N ILE A 8 3.49 3.38 1.06
CA ILE A 8 3.63 2.50 -0.11
C ILE A 8 2.52 2.78 -1.14
N LEU A 9 1.26 2.89 -0.70
CA LEU A 9 0.15 3.22 -1.60
C LEU A 9 0.32 4.58 -2.25
N TYR A 10 0.68 5.60 -1.46
CA TYR A 10 0.92 6.95 -1.97
C TYR A 10 2.02 6.96 -3.04
N LYS A 11 3.18 6.36 -2.74
CA LYS A 11 4.33 6.29 -3.66
C LYS A 11 4.06 5.52 -4.95
N ARG A 12 3.17 4.52 -4.92
CA ARG A 12 2.82 3.71 -6.11
C ARG A 12 1.70 4.28 -6.95
N TRP A 13 0.73 4.96 -6.35
CA TRP A 13 -0.52 5.32 -7.02
C TRP A 13 -0.73 6.82 -7.17
N LEU A 14 -0.24 7.61 -6.22
CA LEU A 14 -0.52 9.05 -6.11
C LEU A 14 0.71 9.93 -6.36
N ASN A 15 1.90 9.35 -6.42
CA ASN A 15 3.13 10.07 -6.76
C ASN A 15 3.24 10.26 -8.28
N GLU A 16 3.74 11.43 -8.72
CA GLU A 16 3.96 11.73 -10.13
C GLU A 16 4.98 10.74 -10.75
N THR A 17 6.02 10.42 -10.00
CA THR A 17 6.96 9.34 -10.32
C THR A 17 6.60 8.08 -9.54
N LYS A 18 5.88 7.17 -10.18
CA LYS A 18 5.46 5.91 -9.55
C LYS A 18 6.68 5.04 -9.27
N LEU A 19 6.92 4.73 -8.00
CA LEU A 19 7.94 3.77 -7.64
C LEU A 19 7.47 2.34 -7.90
N THR A 20 8.37 1.51 -8.39
CA THR A 20 8.20 0.08 -8.57
C THR A 20 8.29 -0.66 -7.23
N LEU A 21 7.87 -1.93 -7.21
CA LEU A 21 8.02 -2.79 -6.03
C LEU A 21 9.48 -2.94 -5.60
N ASN A 22 10.41 -2.97 -6.56
CA ASN A 22 11.84 -3.18 -6.29
C ASN A 22 12.49 -1.95 -5.65
N GLU A 23 12.18 -0.75 -6.14
CA GLU A 23 12.70 0.50 -5.53
C GLU A 23 12.18 0.69 -4.10
N LEU A 24 10.92 0.33 -3.87
CA LEU A 24 10.34 0.35 -2.53
C LEU A 24 10.96 -0.73 -1.63
N ALA A 25 11.22 -1.92 -2.17
CA ALA A 25 11.88 -3.00 -1.46
C ALA A 25 13.27 -2.58 -0.98
N GLU A 26 14.05 -1.95 -1.86
CA GLU A 26 15.36 -1.39 -1.54
C GLU A 26 15.28 -0.28 -0.49
N GLN A 27 14.39 0.70 -0.69
CA GLN A 27 14.20 1.82 0.25
C GLN A 27 13.81 1.36 1.67
N TYR A 28 13.02 0.30 1.76
CA TYR A 28 12.50 -0.23 3.02
C TYR A 28 13.32 -1.39 3.57
N ALA A 29 14.41 -1.79 2.90
CA ALA A 29 15.24 -2.96 3.23
C ALA A 29 14.41 -4.23 3.45
N VAL A 30 13.46 -4.50 2.55
CA VAL A 30 12.60 -5.69 2.56
C VAL A 30 12.52 -6.29 1.16
N SER A 31 11.91 -7.46 1.00
CA SER A 31 11.69 -8.04 -0.32
C SER A 31 10.56 -7.34 -1.09
N ALA A 32 10.61 -7.37 -2.42
CA ALA A 32 9.53 -6.89 -3.29
C ALA A 32 8.18 -7.60 -2.99
N GLU A 33 8.24 -8.90 -2.66
CA GLU A 33 7.05 -9.65 -2.24
C GLU A 33 6.47 -9.10 -0.92
N ARG A 34 7.32 -8.68 0.03
CA ARG A 34 6.84 -8.05 1.26
C ARG A 34 6.12 -6.73 0.97
N ILE A 35 6.62 -5.92 0.04
CA ILE A 35 5.93 -4.69 -0.40
C ILE A 35 4.58 -5.03 -1.05
N ARG A 36 4.52 -6.06 -1.91
CA ARG A 36 3.28 -6.53 -2.54
C ARG A 36 2.24 -6.97 -1.50
N GLN A 37 2.65 -7.69 -0.47
CA GLN A 37 1.75 -8.09 0.63
C GLN A 37 1.24 -6.89 1.43
N LEU A 38 2.11 -5.92 1.74
CA LEU A 38 1.72 -4.70 2.43
C LEU A 38 0.71 -3.88 1.61
N GLU A 39 0.90 -3.78 0.30
CA GLU A 39 -0.05 -3.13 -0.61
C GLU A 39 -1.40 -3.86 -0.62
N LYS A 40 -1.41 -5.19 -0.80
CA LYS A 40 -2.65 -6.00 -0.80
C LYS A 40 -3.42 -5.83 0.51
N ASN A 41 -2.74 -5.92 1.64
CA ASN A 41 -3.36 -5.80 2.96
C ASN A 41 -3.93 -4.38 3.18
N ALA A 42 -3.24 -3.35 2.69
CA ALA A 42 -3.70 -1.97 2.77
C ALA A 42 -4.95 -1.74 1.92
N MET A 43 -4.98 -2.28 0.70
CA MET A 43 -6.15 -2.21 -0.19
C MET A 43 -7.35 -2.97 0.36
N GLN A 44 -7.12 -4.13 0.96
CA GLN A 44 -8.19 -4.87 1.64
C GLN A 44 -8.81 -4.03 2.76
N LYS A 45 -8.00 -3.42 3.63
CA LYS A 45 -8.51 -2.56 4.71
C LYS A 45 -9.32 -1.36 4.20
N ILE A 46 -8.91 -0.76 3.07
CA ILE A 46 -9.65 0.35 2.45
C ILE A 46 -11.00 -0.14 1.89
N ARG A 47 -11.02 -1.29 1.21
CA ARG A 47 -12.26 -1.90 0.72
C ARG A 47 -13.22 -2.25 1.85
N GLU A 48 -12.71 -2.84 2.93
CA GLU A 48 -13.50 -3.16 4.13
C GLU A 48 -14.10 -1.88 4.73
N ALA A 49 -13.29 -0.83 4.94
CA ALA A 49 -13.78 0.44 5.48
C ALA A 49 -14.86 1.09 4.60
N MET A 50 -14.70 1.04 3.27
CA MET A 50 -15.72 1.53 2.33
C MET A 50 -17.01 0.70 2.37
N SER A 51 -16.89 -0.63 2.45
CA SER A 51 -18.04 -1.53 2.56
C SER A 51 -18.80 -1.36 3.88
N THR A 52 -18.10 -1.08 4.98
CA THR A 52 -18.73 -0.78 6.27
C THR A 52 -19.51 0.54 6.21
N PHE A 53 -18.98 1.55 5.51
CA PHE A 53 -19.62 2.87 5.40
C PHE A 53 -20.90 2.88 4.56
N SER A 54 -21.04 1.95 3.60
CA SER A 54 -22.22 1.86 2.73
C SER A 54 -23.41 1.09 3.32
N ILE A 55 -23.30 0.52 4.53
CA ILE A 55 -24.34 -0.29 5.19
C ILE A 55 -24.84 0.39 6.49
N SER A 56 -24.57 1.68 6.67
CA SER A 56 -25.09 2.50 7.79
C SER A 56 -26.04 3.56 7.28
#